data_AF-A0AAJ2U200-F1
#
_entry.id   AF-A0AAJ2U200-F1
#
_cell.length_a   1.000
_cell.length_b   1.000
_cell.length_c   1.000
_cell.angle_alpha   90.00
_cell.angle_beta   90.00
_cell.angle_gamma   90.00
#
_symmetry.space_group_name_H-M   'P 1'
#
loop_
_entity.id
_entity.type
_entity.pdbx_description
1 polymer ?
#
loop_
_entity_poly.entity_id
_entity_poly.type
_entity_poly.pdbx_seq_one_letter_code
_entity_poly.pdbx_strand_id
1 'polypeptide(L)' 'MLTHYLEDHFGIYKEDEIISPKTNKKVPVHRIIHMLEEKGMLQQVSHTIKAIQSLGRKGVITYLSKLIDQE' A
#
# COMPACT_ATOMS: atom_id res chain seq x y z
N MET A 1 -0.47 4.51 12.57
CA MET A 1 -1.10 5.11 11.37
C MET A 1 -0.75 4.25 10.17
N LEU A 2 -1.73 3.89 9.33
CA LEU A 2 -1.71 2.98 8.17
C LEU A 2 -0.86 1.69 8.22
N THR A 3 0.44 1.75 8.49
CA THR A 3 1.36 0.59 8.61
C THR A 3 0.84 -0.45 9.61
N HIS A 4 0.48 -0.04 10.84
CA HIS A 4 -0.10 -0.97 11.82
C HIS A 4 -1.43 -1.56 11.35
N TYR A 5 -2.24 -0.79 10.60
CA TYR A 5 -3.50 -1.30 10.07
C TYR A 5 -3.26 -2.34 8.97
N LEU A 6 -2.25 -2.13 8.13
CA LEU A 6 -1.81 -3.07 7.11
C LEU A 6 -1.29 -4.38 7.72
N GLU A 7 -0.55 -4.27 8.81
CA GLU A 7 -0.03 -5.40 9.58
C GLU A 7 -1.16 -6.18 10.26
N ASP A 8 -1.96 -5.53 11.10
CA ASP A 8 -2.99 -6.19 11.93
C ASP A 8 -4.11 -6.83 11.09
N HIS A 9 -4.54 -6.18 10.00
CA HIS A 9 -5.70 -6.64 9.23
C HIS A 9 -5.36 -7.46 7.99
N PHE A 10 -4.14 -7.31 7.45
CA PHE A 10 -3.74 -7.96 6.20
C PHE A 10 -2.41 -8.71 6.27
N GLY A 11 -1.73 -8.64 7.43
CA GLY A 11 -0.39 -9.20 7.62
C GLY A 11 0.67 -8.54 6.75
N ILE A 12 0.42 -7.34 6.22
CA ILE A 12 1.34 -6.65 5.30
C ILE A 12 2.34 -5.86 6.14
N TYR A 13 3.58 -6.33 6.15
CA TYR A 13 4.64 -5.75 6.98
C TYR A 13 5.35 -4.62 6.25
N LYS A 14 5.98 -3.72 7.02
CA LYS A 14 6.79 -2.60 6.50
C LYS A 14 7.94 -3.05 5.57
N GLU A 15 8.42 -4.27 5.77
CA GLU A 15 9.50 -4.92 5.01
C GLU A 15 8.99 -5.68 3.77
N ASP A 16 7.68 -5.91 3.65
CA ASP A 16 7.13 -6.58 2.47
C ASP A 16 7.42 -5.75 1.21
N GLU A 17 7.85 -6.42 0.14
CA GLU A 17 8.06 -5.81 -1.15
C GLU A 17 6.79 -5.88 -1.99
N ILE A 18 6.32 -4.72 -2.47
CA ILE A 18 5.28 -4.63 -3.49
C ILE A 18 5.96 -4.53 -4.84
N ILE A 19 5.60 -5.42 -5.75
CA ILE A 19 6.15 -5.47 -7.11
C ILE A 19 5.17 -4.75 -8.04
N SER A 20 5.66 -3.71 -8.71
CA SER A 20 4.94 -3.07 -9.81
C SER A 20 4.84 -4.05 -10.99
N PRO A 21 3.64 -4.37 -11.50
CA PRO A 21 3.48 -5.23 -12.66
C PRO A 21 3.87 -4.54 -13.96
N LYS A 22 3.92 -3.19 -14.00
CA LYS A 22 4.30 -2.44 -15.21
C LYS A 22 5.80 -2.26 -15.35
N THR A 23 6.48 -1.92 -14.26
CA THR A 23 7.91 -1.57 -14.26
C THR A 23 8.79 -2.67 -13.69
N ASN A 24 8.20 -3.69 -13.07
CA ASN A 24 8.88 -4.72 -12.29
C ASN A 24 9.71 -4.17 -11.12
N LYS A 25 9.52 -2.88 -10.78
CA LYS A 25 10.16 -2.22 -9.64
C LYS A 25 9.62 -2.82 -8.35
N LYS A 26 10.52 -3.20 -7.47
CA LYS A 26 10.21 -3.63 -6.11
C LYS A 26 10.32 -2.43 -5.19
N VAL A 27 9.25 -2.15 -4.46
CA VAL A 27 9.23 -1.06 -3.49
C VAL A 27 8.76 -1.62 -2.14
N PRO A 28 9.52 -1.44 -1.07
CA PRO A 28 9.10 -1.90 0.24
C PRO A 28 7.95 -1.04 0.76
N VAL A 29 7.04 -1.64 1.51
CA VAL A 29 5.81 -0.97 2.01
C VAL A 29 6.11 0.31 2.76
N HIS A 30 7.15 0.36 3.60
CA HIS A 30 7.51 1.59 4.31
C HIS A 30 7.84 2.76 3.38
N ARG A 31 8.48 2.51 2.23
CA ARG A 31 8.75 3.57 1.24
C ARG A 31 7.49 4.05 0.55
N ILE A 32 6.55 3.14 0.28
CA ILE A 32 5.25 3.51 -0.28
C ILE A 32 4.51 4.43 0.70
N ILE A 33 4.49 4.07 1.98
CA ILE A 33 3.83 4.87 3.02
C ILE A 33 4.50 6.24 3.16
N HIS A 34 5.84 6.31 3.17
CA HIS A 34 6.57 7.58 3.21
C HIS A 34 6.23 8.46 2.00
N MET A 35 6.24 7.91 0.78
CA MET A 35 5.84 8.63 -0.43
C MET A 35 4.41 9.18 -0.34
N LEU A 36 3.48 8.39 0.22
CA LEU A 36 2.09 8.81 0.40
C LEU A 36 1.93 9.89 1.47
N GLU A 37 2.79 9.89 2.49
CA GLU A 37 2.87 10.94 3.50
C GLU A 37 3.37 12.26 2.89
N GLU A 38 4.47 12.21 2.13
CA GLU A 38 5.03 13.38 1.42
C GLU A 38 4.03 13.99 0.43
N LYS A 39 3.20 13.16 -0.20
CA LYS A 39 2.13 13.59 -1.13
C LYS A 39 0.84 14.03 -0.42
N GLY A 40 0.75 13.91 0.91
CA GLY A 40 -0.47 14.22 1.67
C GLY A 40 -1.66 13.28 1.37
N MET A 41 -1.42 12.12 0.76
CA MET A 41 -2.46 11.19 0.30
C MET A 41 -2.84 10.11 1.32
N LEU A 42 -2.16 10.10 2.48
CA LEU A 42 -2.23 9.02 3.46
C LEU A 42 -3.67 8.78 3.97
N GLN A 43 -4.47 9.85 4.16
CA GLN A 43 -5.87 9.73 4.56
C GLN A 43 -6.75 9.10 3.47
N GLN A 44 -6.61 9.56 2.22
CA GLN A 44 -7.36 9.04 1.08
C GLN A 44 -7.05 7.55 0.86
N VAL A 45 -5.77 7.18 0.94
CA VAL A 45 -5.31 5.80 0.82
C VAL A 45 -5.86 4.95 1.95
N SER A 46 -5.83 5.44 3.20
CA SER A 46 -6.41 4.73 4.34
C SER A 46 -7.92 4.49 4.16
N HIS A 47 -8.66 5.49 3.68
CA HIS A 47 -10.09 5.36 3.41
C HIS A 47 -10.36 4.33 2.32
N THR A 48 -9.58 4.36 1.25
CA THR A 48 -9.71 3.40 0.13
C THR A 48 -9.41 1.98 0.59
N ILE A 49 -8.34 1.77 1.37
CA ILE A 49 -7.97 0.45 1.91
C ILE A 49 -9.08 -0.11 2.82
N LYS A 50 -9.73 0.74 3.62
CA LYS A 50 -10.90 0.35 4.42
C LYS A 50 -12.08 -0.05 3.51
N ALA A 51 -12.36 0.72 2.47
CA ALA A 51 -13.43 0.42 1.52
C ALA A 51 -13.22 -0.91 0.77
N ILE A 52 -11.97 -1.28 0.48
CA ILE A 52 -11.63 -2.54 -0.21
C ILE A 52 -11.22 -3.68 0.74
N GLN A 53 -11.45 -3.54 2.06
CA GLN A 53 -11.01 -4.52 3.06
C GLN A 53 -11.50 -5.94 2.76
N SER A 54 -12.70 -6.08 2.19
CA SER A 54 -13.30 -7.36 1.80
C SER A 54 -12.49 -8.12 0.73
N LEU A 55 -11.63 -7.44 -0.03
CA LEU A 55 -10.73 -8.05 -1.01
C LEU A 55 -9.49 -8.68 -0.38
N GLY A 56 -9.30 -8.49 0.94
CA GLY A 56 -8.19 -9.04 1.71
C GLY A 56 -6.82 -8.55 1.23
N ARG A 57 -5.77 -9.27 1.65
CA ARG A 57 -4.36 -8.94 1.39
C ARG A 57 -4.08 -8.67 -0.08
N LYS A 58 -4.57 -9.55 -0.98
CA LYS A 58 -4.32 -9.46 -2.42
C LYS A 58 -4.91 -8.17 -3.01
N GLY A 59 -6.12 -7.79 -2.60
CA GLY A 59 -6.74 -6.54 -3.05
C GLY A 59 -5.94 -5.31 -2.64
N VAL A 60 -5.47 -5.29 -1.39
CA VAL A 60 -4.66 -4.19 -0.86
C VAL A 60 -3.31 -4.09 -1.57
N ILE A 61 -2.59 -5.22 -1.77
CA ILE A 61 -1.34 -5.26 -2.54
C ILE A 61 -1.54 -4.73 -3.96
N THR A 62 -2.61 -5.18 -4.63
CA THR A 62 -2.94 -4.73 -5.99
C THR A 62 -3.18 -3.23 -6.04
N TYR A 63 -3.86 -2.66 -5.04
CA TYR A 63 -4.07 -1.22 -4.95
C TYR A 63 -2.77 -0.45 -4.70
N LEU A 64 -1.96 -0.88 -3.72
CA LEU A 64 -0.67 -0.25 -3.43
C LEU A 64 0.26 -0.27 -4.64
N SER A 65 0.27 -1.38 -5.39
CA SER A 65 1.02 -1.51 -6.65
C SER A 65 0.62 -0.47 -7.69
N LYS A 66 -0.68 -0.14 -7.81
CA LYS A 66 -1.14 0.91 -8.74
C LYS A 66 -0.64 2.29 -8.37
N LEU A 67 -0.43 2.57 -7.07
CA LEU A 67 0.08 3.85 -6.59
C LEU A 67 1.58 4.01 -6.92
N ILE A 68 2.33 2.91 -6.95
CA ILE A 68 3.72 2.89 -7.41
C ILE A 68 3.79 3.20 -8.92
N ASP A 69 2.87 2.63 -9.70
CA ASP A 69 2.80 2.82 -11.15
C ASP A 69 2.37 4.23 -11.61
N GLN A 70 1.96 5.08 -10.67
CA GLN A 70 1.56 6.47 -10.90
C GLN A 70 2.66 7.49 -10.55
N GLU A 71 3.80 7.01 -10.03
CA GLU A 71 5.06 7.76 -9.93
C GLU A 71 5.84 7.67 -11.25
#